data_AF-A0A6N8UL26-F1
#
_entry.id   AF-A0A6N8UL26-F1
#
_cell.length_a   1.000
_cell.length_b   1.000
_cell.length_c   1.000
_cell.angle_alpha   90.00
_cell.angle_beta   90.00
_cell.angle_gamma   90.00
#
_symmetry.space_group_name_H-M   'P 1'
#
loop_
_entity.id
_entity.type
_entity.pdbx_description
1 polymer ?
#
loop_
_entity_poly.entity_id
_entity_poly.type
_entity_poly.pdbx_seq_one_letter_code
_entity_poly.pdbx_strand_id
1 'polypeptide(L)'
;MVRALGPAGKDRAWHHIVNQNRSNIAKFGPQAIHNTNNIVNLPHGKGTIHDKISRYYQSIKPESKGMKVRDWLKSKSFQFQYDYGIEKLKEFGWYQ
;
A
#
# COMPACT_ATOMS: atom_id res chain seq x y z
N MET A 1 9.59 9.53 -0.88
CA MET A 1 9.06 10.88 -1.18
C MET A 1 7.92 11.30 -0.24
N VAL A 2 7.84 10.80 1.00
CA VAL A 2 6.89 11.35 2.00
C VAL A 2 7.19 12.82 2.35
N ARG A 3 8.40 13.31 2.01
CA ARG A 3 8.82 14.70 2.22
C ARG A 3 8.04 15.75 1.43
N ALA A 4 7.48 15.43 0.26
CA ALA A 4 6.78 16.43 -0.58
C ALA A 4 5.34 16.72 -0.12
N LEU A 5 4.70 15.77 0.57
CA LEU A 5 3.30 15.88 1.02
C LEU A 5 3.15 16.51 2.40
N GLY A 6 4.27 16.83 3.06
CA GLY A 6 4.28 17.26 4.44
C GLY A 6 3.80 16.16 5.42
N PRO A 7 3.65 16.50 6.71
CA PRO A 7 3.12 15.57 7.70
C PRO A 7 1.69 15.16 7.34
N ALA A 8 1.34 13.89 7.54
CA ALA A 8 -0.01 13.38 7.26
C ALA A 8 -1.10 13.92 8.21
N GLY A 9 -0.67 14.60 9.29
CA GLY A 9 -1.51 15.04 10.40
C GLY A 9 -1.41 14.13 11.63
N LYS A 10 -1.98 14.60 12.75
CA LYS A 10 -2.06 13.83 14.00
C LYS A 10 -2.86 12.54 13.78
N ASP A 11 -2.36 11.42 14.28
CA ASP A 11 -2.99 10.08 14.19
C ASP A 11 -3.28 9.61 12.75
N ARG A 12 -2.47 10.06 11.79
CA ARG A 12 -2.63 9.76 10.36
C ARG A 12 -1.30 9.39 9.70
N ALA A 13 -1.36 8.64 8.61
CA ALA A 13 -0.20 8.24 7.83
C ALA A 13 -0.49 8.24 6.32
N TRP A 14 0.50 8.65 5.54
CA TRP A 14 0.50 8.46 4.10
C TRP A 14 0.77 6.99 3.76
N HIS A 15 -0.18 6.34 3.11
CA HIS A 15 -0.11 4.96 2.68
C HIS A 15 0.09 4.89 1.17
N HIS A 16 1.09 4.14 0.71
CA HIS A 16 1.25 3.87 -0.71
C HIS A 16 0.39 2.67 -1.10
N ILE A 17 -0.49 2.83 -2.10
CA ILE A 17 -1.35 1.74 -2.61
C ILE A 17 -0.47 0.66 -3.25
N VAL A 18 0.40 1.06 -4.18
CA VAL A 18 1.51 0.24 -4.70
C VAL A 18 2.74 0.48 -3.85
N ASN A 19 3.22 -0.57 -3.18
CA ASN A 19 4.22 -0.48 -2.12
C ASN A 19 5.56 0.14 -2.59
N GLN A 20 6.05 1.11 -1.82
CA GLN A 20 7.33 1.79 -2.01
C GLN A 20 8.54 0.91 -1.59
N ASN A 21 8.85 -0.12 -2.36
CA ASN A 21 10.02 -0.97 -2.15
C ASN A 21 11.00 -0.93 -3.34
N ARG A 22 12.27 -1.34 -3.12
CA ARG A 22 13.32 -1.27 -4.15
C ARG A 22 12.95 -2.01 -5.44
N SER A 23 12.28 -3.16 -5.35
CA SER A 23 11.88 -3.94 -6.53
C SER A 23 10.81 -3.21 -7.34
N ASN A 24 9.80 -2.65 -6.68
CA ASN A 24 8.77 -1.85 -7.34
C ASN A 24 9.32 -0.54 -7.93
N ILE A 25 10.25 0.12 -7.23
CA ILE A 25 10.92 1.33 -7.76
C ILE A 25 11.75 0.99 -9.00
N ALA A 26 12.50 -0.12 -8.99
CA ALA A 26 13.26 -0.56 -10.16
C ALA A 26 12.36 -0.94 -11.33
N LYS A 27 11.19 -1.55 -11.06
CA LYS A 27 10.27 -2.05 -12.09
C LYS A 27 9.39 -0.96 -12.70
N PHE A 28 8.89 -0.04 -11.90
CA PHE A 28 7.89 0.96 -12.31
C PHE A 28 8.42 2.40 -12.33
N GLY A 29 9.64 2.60 -11.83
CA GLY A 29 10.25 3.92 -11.71
C GLY A 29 9.78 4.70 -10.48
N PRO A 30 10.60 5.67 -10.04
CA PRO A 30 10.29 6.50 -8.88
C PRO A 30 9.06 7.38 -9.10
N GLN A 31 8.82 7.86 -10.32
CA GLN A 31 7.69 8.73 -10.65
C GLN A 31 6.34 8.04 -10.41
N ALA A 32 6.18 6.79 -10.87
CA ALA A 32 4.94 6.04 -10.66
C ALA A 32 4.72 5.71 -9.18
N ILE A 33 5.78 5.26 -8.48
CA ILE A 33 5.68 4.86 -7.08
C ILE A 33 5.38 6.03 -6.16
N HIS A 34 5.95 7.20 -6.42
CA HIS A 34 5.79 8.36 -5.55
C HIS A 34 4.70 9.34 -5.99
N ASN A 35 3.92 8.97 -7.01
CA ASN A 35 2.81 9.77 -7.50
C ASN A 35 1.73 9.94 -6.41
N THR A 36 1.12 11.12 -6.32
CA THR A 36 0.02 11.41 -5.39
C THR A 36 -1.19 10.51 -5.61
N ASN A 37 -1.44 10.07 -6.85
CA ASN A 37 -2.51 9.12 -7.17
C ASN A 37 -2.26 7.72 -6.59
N ASN A 38 -1.01 7.42 -6.20
CA ASN A 38 -0.61 6.17 -5.55
C ASN A 38 -0.54 6.29 -4.02
N ILE A 39 -0.97 7.42 -3.44
CA ILE A 39 -0.86 7.69 -2.00
C ILE A 39 -2.22 8.09 -1.45
N VAL A 40 -2.59 7.52 -0.29
CA VAL A 40 -3.83 7.85 0.42
C VAL A 40 -3.52 8.20 1.88
N ASN A 41 -4.26 9.15 2.45
CA ASN A 41 -4.11 9.54 3.84
C ASN A 41 -5.04 8.71 4.73
N LEU A 42 -4.48 7.83 5.58
CA LEU A 42 -5.27 6.91 6.41
C LEU A 42 -5.12 7.22 7.91
N PRO A 43 -6.16 6.96 8.72
CA PRO A 43 -6.01 6.86 10.17
C PRO A 43 -4.91 5.87 10.54
N HIS A 44 -4.06 6.24 11.49
CA HIS A 44 -2.89 5.49 11.92
C HIS A 44 -2.97 5.13 13.41
N GLY A 45 -2.33 4.03 13.79
CA GLY A 45 -2.39 3.46 15.14
C GLY A 45 -3.07 2.09 15.18
N LYS A 46 -3.03 1.43 16.34
CA LYS A 46 -3.52 0.05 16.50
C LYS A 46 -5.01 -0.06 16.14
N GLY A 47 -5.36 -1.04 15.32
CA GLY A 47 -6.75 -1.31 14.90
C GLY A 47 -7.30 -0.38 13.82
N THR A 48 -6.55 0.65 13.40
CA THR A 48 -6.94 1.53 12.29
C THR A 48 -6.80 0.83 10.94
N ILE A 49 -7.34 1.46 9.88
CA ILE A 49 -7.23 0.96 8.50
C ILE A 49 -5.76 0.77 8.12
N HIS A 50 -4.89 1.74 8.45
CA HIS A 50 -3.46 1.64 8.16
C HIS A 50 -2.78 0.44 8.83
N ASP A 51 -3.13 0.15 10.09
CA ASP A 51 -2.63 -1.03 10.81
C ASP A 51 -3.15 -2.33 10.19
N LYS A 52 -4.46 -2.42 9.91
CA LYS A 52 -5.10 -3.59 9.30
C LYS A 52 -4.45 -3.97 7.96
N ILE A 53 -4.33 -3.01 7.05
CA ILE A 53 -3.74 -3.27 5.72
C ILE A 53 -2.24 -3.60 5.81
N SER A 54 -1.50 -2.95 6.71
CA SER A 54 -0.08 -3.24 6.93
C SER A 54 0.13 -4.68 7.42
N ARG A 55 -0.69 -5.13 8.37
CA ARG A 55 -0.68 -6.51 8.87
C ARG A 55 -1.08 -7.51 7.78
N TYR A 56 -2.09 -7.17 6.98
CA TYR A 56 -2.53 -8.00 5.85
C TYR A 56 -1.37 -8.25 4.88
N TYR A 57 -0.67 -7.20 4.45
CA TYR A 57 0.46 -7.32 3.53
C TYR A 57 1.66 -8.11 4.09
N GLN A 58 1.78 -8.21 5.41
CA GLN A 58 2.80 -9.02 6.08
C GLN A 58 2.39 -10.47 6.31
N SER A 59 1.11 -10.80 6.13
CA SER A 59 0.57 -12.14 6.32
C SER A 59 0.76 -13.03 5.09
N ILE A 60 0.64 -14.34 5.28
CA ILE A 60 0.57 -15.34 4.21
C ILE A 60 -0.90 -15.67 4.00
N LYS A 61 -1.35 -15.67 2.75
CA LYS A 61 -2.73 -15.95 2.35
C LYS A 61 -2.77 -17.03 1.27
N PRO A 62 -3.90 -17.73 1.09
CA PRO A 62 -4.00 -18.78 0.07
C PRO A 62 -3.56 -18.33 -1.32
N GLU A 63 -3.94 -17.11 -1.73
CA GLU A 63 -3.58 -16.54 -3.04
C GLU A 63 -2.09 -16.24 -3.20
N SER A 64 -1.37 -16.04 -2.09
CA SER A 64 0.04 -15.67 -2.10
C SER A 64 0.99 -16.88 -2.14
N LYS A 65 0.45 -18.09 -2.34
CA LYS A 65 1.22 -19.33 -2.59
C LYS A 65 2.37 -19.56 -1.59
N GLY A 66 2.10 -19.33 -0.31
CA GLY A 66 3.08 -19.50 0.77
C GLY A 66 4.02 -18.31 1.00
N MET A 67 3.93 -17.25 0.20
CA MET A 67 4.69 -16.01 0.40
C MET A 67 3.89 -15.00 1.22
N LYS A 68 4.54 -13.98 1.79
CA LYS A 68 3.79 -12.80 2.28
C LYS A 68 3.08 -12.14 1.10
N VAL A 69 1.87 -11.61 1.30
CA VAL A 69 1.09 -10.96 0.23
C VAL A 69 1.91 -9.89 -0.49
N ARG A 70 2.64 -9.05 0.25
CA ARG A 70 3.52 -8.01 -0.32
C ARG A 70 4.63 -8.56 -1.23
N ASP A 71 5.12 -9.77 -0.94
CA ASP A 71 6.22 -10.39 -1.68
C ASP A 71 5.69 -11.07 -2.94
N TRP A 72 4.51 -11.71 -2.86
CA TRP A 72 3.77 -12.23 -4.01
C TRP A 72 3.42 -11.13 -5.02
N LEU A 73 2.98 -9.95 -4.53
CA LEU A 73 2.60 -8.82 -5.39
C LEU A 73 3.74 -8.25 -6.23
N LYS A 74 5.01 -8.38 -5.81
CA LYS A 74 6.18 -7.89 -6.59
C LYS A 74 6.23 -8.45 -8.02
N SER A 75 5.72 -9.68 -8.21
CA SER A 75 5.65 -10.32 -9.53
C SER A 75 4.61 -9.68 -10.47
N LYS A 76 3.62 -8.95 -9.94
CA LYS A 76 2.45 -8.46 -10.67
C LYS A 76 2.71 -7.12 -11.37
N SER A 77 1.84 -6.73 -12.28
CA SER A 77 1.86 -5.40 -12.93
C SER A 77 1.51 -4.30 -11.93
N PHE A 78 1.85 -3.05 -12.26
CA PHE A 78 1.49 -1.90 -11.44
C PHE A 78 -0.03 -1.82 -11.24
N GLN A 79 -0.79 -1.91 -12.33
CA GLN A 79 -2.24 -1.85 -12.31
C GLN A 79 -2.85 -2.91 -11.39
N PHE A 80 -2.39 -4.16 -11.48
CA PHE A 80 -2.87 -5.21 -10.59
C PHE A 80 -2.57 -4.92 -9.11
N GLN A 81 -1.36 -4.45 -8.80
CA GLN A 81 -1.02 -4.07 -7.42
C GLN A 81 -1.90 -2.92 -6.92
N TYR A 82 -2.19 -1.96 -7.80
CA TYR A 82 -3.03 -0.82 -7.50
C TYR A 82 -4.47 -1.26 -7.19
N ASP A 83 -5.10 -1.99 -8.11
CA ASP A 83 -6.48 -2.45 -7.98
C ASP A 83 -6.64 -3.34 -6.75
N TYR A 84 -5.73 -4.29 -6.55
CA TYR A 84 -5.71 -5.14 -5.35
C TYR A 84 -5.59 -4.30 -4.06
N GLY A 85 -4.75 -3.26 -4.07
CA GLY A 85 -4.61 -2.36 -2.93
C GLY A 85 -5.88 -1.55 -2.65
N ILE A 86 -6.55 -1.04 -3.69
CA ILE A 86 -7.83 -0.33 -3.58
C ILE A 86 -8.93 -1.25 -3.03
N GLU A 87 -9.04 -2.47 -3.54
CA GLU A 87 -10.00 -3.46 -3.06
C GLU A 87 -9.78 -3.77 -1.58
N LYS A 88 -8.53 -4.00 -1.15
CA LYS A 88 -8.22 -4.24 0.26
C LYS A 88 -8.47 -3.04 1.15
N LEU A 89 -8.20 -1.82 0.67
CA LEU A 89 -8.56 -0.61 1.39
C LEU A 89 -10.08 -0.54 1.61
N LYS A 90 -10.89 -0.82 0.59
CA LYS A 90 -12.36 -0.88 0.68
C LYS A 90 -12.83 -1.94 1.67
N GLU A 91 -12.28 -3.15 1.61
CA GLU A 91 -12.56 -4.22 2.57
C GLU A 91 -12.29 -3.81 4.03
N PHE A 92 -11.26 -2.97 4.26
CA PHE A 92 -10.94 -2.44 5.59
C PHE A 92 -11.71 -1.17 5.97
N GLY A 93 -12.63 -0.71 5.12
CA GLY A 93 -13.53 0.41 5.40
C GLY A 93 -13.09 1.76 4.83
N TRP A 94 -12.23 1.78 3.82
CA TRP A 94 -11.89 3.01 3.10
C TRP A 94 -12.89 3.26 1.97
N TYR A 95 -13.72 4.29 2.14
CA TYR A 95 -14.66 4.79 1.15
C TYR A 95 -14.34 6.27 0.91
N GLN A 96 -14.33 6.68 -0.36
CA GLN A 96 -14.15 8.09 -0.77
C GLN A 96 -15.48 8.83 -0.79
#